data_AF-A0A378B5C5-F1
#
_entry.id   AF-A0A378B5C5-F1
#
_cell.length_a   1.000
_cell.length_b   1.000
_cell.length_c   1.000
_cell.angle_alpha   90.00
_cell.angle_beta   90.00
_cell.angle_gamma   90.00
#
_symmetry.space_group_name_H-M   'P 1'
#
loop_
_entity.id
_entity.type
_entity.pdbx_description
1 polymer ?
#
loop_
_entity_poly.entity_id
_entity_poly.type
_entity_poly.pdbx_seq_one_letter_code
_entity_poly.pdbx_strand_id
1 'polypeptide(L)'
;MVRHFTQLKCRMMPYLYRQAALANEFGTPMLRAMLLEFPDDPACDYLDRQYMLGDSVLVAPVFSEAGEVQFYLPEGRWTHLWHNDELPGSRWHKQHHDALSLPVYVRDNSLLALGNNDQKADYAWHEGHRLPAVPP
;
A
#
# COMPACT_ATOMS: atom_id res chain seq x y z
N MET A 1 16.03 -3.44 -9.21
CA MET A 1 15.27 -3.27 -7.95
C MET A 1 15.13 -1.81 -7.55
N VAL A 2 16.20 -1.13 -7.13
CA VAL A 2 16.13 0.24 -6.57
C VAL A 2 15.40 1.24 -7.47
N ARG A 3 15.72 1.29 -8.77
CA ARG A 3 15.06 2.22 -9.72
C ARG A 3 13.54 2.07 -9.75
N HIS A 4 13.03 0.84 -9.78
CA HIS A 4 11.60 0.57 -9.88
C HIS A 4 10.85 1.08 -8.65
N PHE A 5 11.37 0.82 -7.44
CA PHE A 5 10.77 1.31 -6.20
C PHE A 5 10.92 2.82 -6.02
N THR A 6 12.02 3.41 -6.47
CA THR A 6 12.16 4.87 -6.47
C THR A 6 11.12 5.52 -7.38
N GLN A 7 10.94 5.00 -8.60
CA GLN A 7 9.92 5.47 -9.53
C GLN A 7 8.51 5.34 -8.97
N LEU A 8 8.20 4.20 -8.35
CA LEU A 8 6.92 3.96 -7.68
C LEU A 8 6.68 4.98 -6.56
N LYS A 9 7.67 5.19 -5.69
CA LYS A 9 7.59 6.16 -4.59
C LYS A 9 7.36 7.58 -5.12
N CYS A 10 8.05 7.98 -6.20
CA CYS A 10 7.83 9.28 -6.86
C CYS A 10 6.41 9.44 -7.37
N ARG A 11 5.84 8.40 -7.99
CA ARG A 11 4.44 8.43 -8.47
C ARG A 11 3.43 8.45 -7.33
N MET A 12 3.73 7.83 -6.19
CA MET A 12 2.88 7.83 -5.00
C MET A 12 3.02 9.10 -4.13
N MET A 13 3.89 10.05 -4.49
CA MET A 13 4.11 11.26 -3.69
C MET A 13 2.86 12.06 -3.35
N PRO A 14 1.87 12.25 -4.25
CA PRO A 14 0.65 12.98 -3.89
C PRO A 14 -0.09 12.32 -2.72
N TYR A 15 -0.17 10.98 -2.72
CA TYR A 15 -0.74 10.21 -1.61
C TYR A 15 0.14 10.28 -0.36
N LEU A 16 1.45 10.05 -0.48
CA LEU A 16 2.37 10.06 0.65
C LEU A 16 2.42 11.43 1.33
N TYR A 17 2.37 12.52 0.56
CA TYR A 17 2.38 13.88 1.10
C TYR A 17 1.11 14.17 1.90
N ARG A 18 -0.06 13.75 1.40
CA ARG A 18 -1.32 13.84 2.15
C ARG A 18 -1.23 13.07 3.47
N GLN A 19 -0.69 11.86 3.45
CA GLN A 19 -0.51 11.06 4.68
C GLN A 19 0.50 11.70 5.64
N ALA A 20 1.56 12.33 5.13
CA ALA A 20 2.51 13.09 5.94
C ALA A 20 1.87 14.32 6.60
N ALA A 21 0.98 15.02 5.89
CA ALA A 21 0.21 16.13 6.44
C ALA A 21 -0.72 15.65 7.57
N LEU A 22 -1.44 14.54 7.36
CA LEU A 22 -2.27 13.92 8.40
C LEU A 22 -1.44 13.49 9.62
N ALA A 23 -0.22 13.00 9.41
CA ALA A 23 0.69 12.66 10.49
C ALA A 23 1.13 13.88 11.30
N ASN A 24 1.31 15.03 10.66
CA ASN A 24 1.64 16.28 11.33
C ASN A 24 0.45 16.85 12.11
N GLU A 25 -0.76 16.79 11.53
CA GLU A 25 -1.96 17.39 12.11
C GLU A 25 -2.59 16.54 13.23
N PHE A 26 -2.69 15.23 13.02
CA PHE A 26 -3.38 14.32 13.94
C PHE A 26 -2.42 13.39 14.71
N GLY A 27 -1.11 13.46 14.44
CA GLY A 27 -0.12 12.55 15.04
C GLY A 27 -0.22 11.10 14.52
N THR A 28 -1.01 10.84 13.47
CA THR A 28 -1.21 9.48 12.96
C THR A 28 -0.03 9.08 12.06
N PRO A 29 0.73 8.02 12.39
CA PRO A 29 1.93 7.68 11.63
C PRO A 29 1.58 7.29 10.18
N MET A 30 2.50 7.60 9.26
CA MET A 30 2.37 7.19 7.85
C MET A 30 2.50 5.68 7.69
N LEU A 31 3.32 5.03 8.52
CA LEU A 31 3.49 3.59 8.55
C LEU A 31 2.79 3.09 9.81
N ARG A 32 1.70 2.34 9.62
CA ARG A 32 0.80 1.90 10.68
C ARG A 32 0.87 0.39 10.80
N ALA A 33 0.98 -0.09 12.04
CA ALA A 33 0.80 -1.51 12.32
C ALA A 33 -0.64 -1.92 11.99
N MET A 34 -0.84 -3.18 11.59
CA MET A 34 -2.19 -3.68 11.27
C MET A 34 -3.15 -3.54 12.46
N LEU A 35 -2.68 -3.84 13.67
CA LEU A 35 -3.43 -3.63 14.92
C LEU A 35 -3.91 -2.19 15.10
N LEU A 36 -3.13 -1.19 14.67
CA LEU A 36 -3.50 0.21 14.83
C LEU A 36 -4.66 0.60 13.90
N GLU A 37 -4.67 0.05 12.68
CA GLU A 37 -5.70 0.34 11.67
C GLU A 37 -6.95 -0.54 11.84
N PHE A 38 -6.77 -1.78 12.31
CA PHE A 38 -7.83 -2.77 12.49
C PHE A 38 -7.79 -3.36 13.91
N PRO A 39 -8.13 -2.55 14.94
CA PRO A 39 -8.09 -3.00 16.34
C PRO A 39 -9.17 -4.05 16.66
N ASP A 40 -10.23 -4.12 15.86
CA ASP A 40 -11.33 -5.07 16.04
C ASP A 40 -11.06 -6.44 15.40
N ASP A 41 -9.99 -6.58 14.60
CA ASP A 41 -9.63 -7.83 13.95
C ASP A 41 -8.53 -8.56 14.75
N PRO A 42 -8.85 -9.67 15.44
CA PRO A 42 -7.87 -10.40 16.26
C PRO A 42 -6.76 -11.02 15.42
N ALA A 43 -6.94 -11.18 14.10
CA ALA A 43 -5.87 -11.64 13.23
C ALA A 43 -4.74 -10.60 13.10
N CYS A 44 -5.02 -9.32 13.39
CA CYS A 44 -4.08 -8.22 13.26
C CYS A 44 -3.16 -8.02 14.49
N ASP A 45 -3.45 -8.67 15.61
CA ASP A 45 -2.71 -8.53 16.88
C ASP A 45 -1.22 -8.87 16.76
N TYR A 46 -0.91 -9.88 15.95
CA TYR A 46 0.45 -10.43 15.81
C TYR A 46 1.07 -10.16 14.43
N LEU A 47 0.48 -9.28 13.61
CA LEU A 47 0.99 -8.96 12.28
C LEU A 47 2.13 -7.94 12.37
N ASP A 48 3.35 -8.44 12.27
CA ASP A 48 4.60 -7.66 12.28
C ASP A 48 5.33 -7.65 10.91
N ARG A 49 5.01 -8.62 10.03
CA ARG A 49 5.62 -8.79 8.70
C ARG A 49 4.91 -8.01 7.58
N GLN A 50 3.90 -7.21 7.92
CA GLN A 50 3.15 -6.37 6.98
C GLN A 50 2.69 -5.10 7.69
N TYR A 51 2.38 -4.06 6.92
CA TYR A 51 1.96 -2.78 7.48
C TYR A 51 1.05 -2.04 6.51
N MET A 52 0.31 -1.07 7.05
CA MET A 52 -0.43 -0.10 6.28
C MET A 52 0.45 1.13 6.03
N LEU A 53 0.54 1.55 4.78
CA LEU A 53 1.14 2.79 4.33
C LEU A 53 0.02 3.81 4.10
N GLY A 54 -0.21 4.64 5.10
CA GLY A 54 -1.38 5.51 5.20
C GLY A 54 -2.64 4.73 5.58
N ASP A 55 -3.78 5.21 5.10
CA ASP A 55 -5.12 4.64 5.37
C ASP A 55 -5.53 3.56 4.35
N SER A 56 -4.94 3.58 3.15
CA SER A 56 -5.52 2.87 1.99
C SER A 56 -4.63 1.75 1.44
N VAL A 57 -3.33 1.74 1.74
CA VAL A 57 -2.38 0.83 1.07
C VAL A 57 -1.76 -0.13 2.08
N LEU A 58 -1.87 -1.42 1.82
CA LEU A 58 -1.20 -2.50 2.55
C LEU A 58 0.06 -2.93 1.80
N VAL A 59 1.16 -3.07 2.52
CA VAL A 59 2.44 -3.53 1.97
C VAL A 59 2.94 -4.71 2.79
N ALA A 60 3.25 -5.83 2.13
CA ALA A 60 3.87 -7.00 2.76
C ALA A 60 5.24 -7.29 2.11
N PRO A 61 6.36 -6.93 2.75
CA PRO A 61 7.68 -7.24 2.24
C PRO A 61 7.93 -8.75 2.13
N VAL A 62 8.64 -9.16 1.08
CA VAL A 62 9.06 -10.55 0.88
C VAL A 62 10.39 -10.78 1.61
N PHE A 63 10.38 -11.63 2.64
CA PHE A 63 11.58 -11.95 3.45
C PHE A 63 12.28 -13.25 3.02
N SER A 64 11.68 -14.02 2.11
CA SER A 64 12.25 -15.26 1.60
C SER A 64 13.07 -15.03 0.33
N GLU A 65 14.26 -15.61 0.27
CA GLU A 65 15.07 -15.63 -0.97
C GLU A 65 14.37 -16.40 -2.09
N ALA A 66 13.54 -17.39 -1.73
CA ALA A 66 12.69 -18.13 -2.65
C ALA A 66 11.44 -17.36 -3.06
N GLY A 67 11.26 -16.08 -2.71
CA GLY A 67 10.13 -15.27 -3.17
C GLY A 67 8.78 -15.57 -2.50
N GLU A 68 8.71 -16.54 -1.59
CA GLU A 68 7.47 -16.85 -0.87
C GLU A 68 7.14 -15.79 0.19
N VAL A 69 5.90 -15.30 0.16
CA VAL A 69 5.35 -14.35 1.13
C VAL A 69 3.97 -14.80 1.58
N GLN A 70 3.72 -14.65 2.88
CA GLN A 70 2.42 -14.89 3.50
C GLN A 70 1.97 -13.61 4.18
N PHE A 71 0.77 -13.17 3.86
CA PHE A 71 0.18 -11.94 4.40
C PHE A 71 -1.31 -12.13 4.64
N TYR A 72 -1.85 -11.40 5.60
CA TYR A 72 -3.25 -11.36 5.93
C TYR A 72 -3.88 -10.10 5.33
N LEU A 73 -5.04 -10.25 4.68
CA LEU A 73 -5.84 -9.11 4.26
C LEU A 73 -7.04 -8.99 5.21
N PRO A 74 -7.23 -7.85 5.90
CA PRO A 74 -8.43 -7.56 6.69
C PRO A 74 -9.70 -7.57 5.83
N GLU A 75 -10.86 -7.51 6.48
CA GLU A 75 -12.16 -7.48 5.79
C GLU A 75 -12.23 -6.41 4.69
N GLY A 76 -12.81 -6.78 3.55
CA GLY A 76 -12.95 -5.93 2.37
C GLY A 76 -12.47 -6.61 1.09
N ARG A 77 -12.55 -5.88 -0.02
CA ARG A 77 -11.85 -6.23 -1.27
C ARG A 77 -10.55 -5.44 -1.35
N TRP A 78 -9.51 -6.09 -1.85
CA TRP A 78 -8.18 -5.50 -1.97
C TRP A 78 -7.67 -5.64 -3.39
N THR A 79 -7.32 -4.52 -4.02
CA THR A 79 -6.85 -4.49 -5.40
C THR A 79 -5.34 -4.27 -5.44
N HIS A 80 -4.62 -5.10 -6.19
CA HIS A 80 -3.19 -4.94 -6.35
C HIS A 80 -2.88 -3.62 -7.10
N LEU A 81 -2.00 -2.79 -6.55
CA LEU A 81 -1.71 -1.43 -7.04
C LEU A 81 -1.32 -1.32 -8.53
N TRP A 82 -0.70 -2.36 -9.11
CA TRP A 82 -0.21 -2.34 -10.49
C TRP A 82 -0.65 -3.55 -11.33
N HIS A 83 -0.99 -4.68 -10.71
CA HIS A 83 -1.55 -5.82 -11.43
C HIS A 83 -3.08 -5.72 -11.60
N ASN A 84 -3.75 -4.86 -10.81
CA ASN A 84 -5.21 -4.78 -10.71
C ASN A 84 -5.89 -6.10 -10.32
N ASP A 85 -5.15 -7.08 -9.83
CA ASP A 85 -5.71 -8.32 -9.29
C ASP A 85 -6.42 -8.05 -7.97
N GLU A 86 -7.65 -8.55 -7.84
CA GLU A 86 -8.43 -8.41 -6.62
C GLU A 86 -8.33 -9.65 -5.74
N LEU A 87 -8.13 -9.44 -4.44
CA LEU A 87 -8.17 -10.49 -3.44
C LEU A 87 -9.25 -10.21 -2.39
N PRO A 88 -9.98 -11.25 -1.95
CA PRO A 88 -10.89 -11.12 -0.82
C PRO A 88 -10.12 -11.02 0.50
N GLY A 89 -10.60 -10.16 1.38
CA GLY A 89 -10.14 -10.00 2.74
C GLY A 89 -10.57 -11.11 3.71
N SER A 90 -10.37 -10.80 4.99
CA SER A 90 -10.59 -11.67 6.16
C SER A 90 -9.90 -13.03 6.07
N ARG A 91 -8.75 -13.09 5.38
CA ARG A 91 -8.00 -14.35 5.19
C ARG A 91 -6.53 -14.13 4.91
N TRP A 92 -5.77 -15.20 5.16
CA TRP A 92 -4.37 -15.30 4.79
C TRP A 92 -4.22 -15.68 3.32
N HIS A 93 -3.27 -15.03 2.66
CA HIS A 93 -2.87 -15.29 1.29
C HIS A 93 -1.40 -15.70 1.27
N LYS A 94 -1.08 -16.68 0.43
CA LYS A 94 0.29 -17.09 0.14
C LYS A 94 0.56 -16.81 -1.34
N GLN A 95 1.59 -16.03 -1.61
CA GLN A 95 1.99 -15.68 -2.97
C GLN A 95 3.49 -15.90 -3.15
N HIS A 96 3.89 -15.97 -4.40
CA HIS A 96 5.29 -16.03 -4.81
C HIS A 96 5.59 -14.80 -5.65
N HIS A 97 6.58 -14.02 -5.24
CA HIS A 97 6.99 -12.80 -5.92
C HIS A 97 8.48 -12.83 -6.23
N ASP A 98 8.83 -12.41 -7.44
CA ASP A 98 10.21 -12.17 -7.84
C ASP A 98 10.80 -10.96 -7.13
N ALA A 99 12.12 -10.78 -7.20
CA ALA A 99 12.84 -9.65 -6.57
C ALA A 99 12.36 -8.24 -6.98
N LEU A 100 11.55 -8.11 -8.04
CA LEU A 100 10.97 -6.84 -8.52
C LEU A 100 9.48 -6.67 -8.18
N SER A 101 8.87 -7.65 -7.53
CA SER A 101 7.46 -7.65 -7.16
C SER A 101 7.33 -7.83 -5.65
N LEU A 102 6.35 -7.17 -5.05
CA LEU A 102 5.92 -7.48 -3.69
C LEU A 102 4.42 -7.22 -3.57
N PRO A 103 3.73 -7.87 -2.64
CA PRO A 103 2.33 -7.58 -2.33
C PRO A 103 2.14 -6.12 -1.94
N VAL A 104 1.48 -5.35 -2.82
CA VAL A 104 1.00 -4.00 -2.53
C VAL A 104 -0.46 -3.92 -2.93
N TYR A 105 -1.31 -3.91 -1.91
CA TYR A 105 -2.75 -3.98 -2.04
C TYR A 105 -3.39 -2.67 -1.59
N VAL A 106 -4.35 -2.19 -2.37
CA VAL A 106 -5.15 -1.00 -2.06
C VAL A 106 -6.51 -1.48 -1.58
N ARG A 107 -6.98 -0.95 -0.46
CA ARG A 107 -8.29 -1.25 0.10
C ARG A 107 -9.40 -0.81 -0.86
N ASP A 108 -10.54 -1.50 -0.82
CA ASP A 108 -11.76 -1.03 -1.47
C ASP A 108 -12.14 0.39 -1.06
N ASN A 109 -12.95 1.05 -1.89
CA ASN A 109 -13.42 2.42 -1.67
C ASN A 109 -12.30 3.47 -1.47
N SER A 110 -11.09 3.17 -1.93
CA SER A 110 -9.94 4.05 -1.83
C SER A 110 -9.68 4.78 -3.15
N LEU A 111 -9.56 6.11 -3.07
CA LEU A 111 -9.14 6.93 -4.21
C LEU A 111 -7.65 7.24 -4.08
N LEU A 112 -6.82 6.58 -4.89
CA LEU A 112 -5.38 6.78 -4.84
C LEU A 112 -4.94 7.78 -5.92
N ALA A 113 -4.30 8.88 -5.52
CA ALA A 113 -3.71 9.82 -6.45
C ALA A 113 -2.31 9.35 -6.84
N LEU A 114 -2.15 8.92 -8.10
CA LEU A 114 -0.85 8.63 -8.70
C LEU A 114 -0.44 9.79 -9.60
N GLY A 115 0.70 10.39 -9.29
CA GLY A 115 1.31 11.40 -10.14
C GLY A 115 1.88 10.80 -11.43
N ASN A 116 2.02 11.68 -12.42
CA ASN A 116 2.57 11.37 -13.74
C ASN A 116 4.10 11.39 -13.80
N ASN A 117 4.78 11.73 -12.71
CA ASN A 117 6.23 11.88 -12.64
C ASN A 117 6.87 10.74 -11.82
N ASP A 118 7.83 10.06 -12.43
CA ASP A 118 8.55 8.93 -11.85
C ASP A 118 10.03 9.25 -11.55
N GLN A 119 10.49 10.48 -11.83
CA GLN A 119 11.89 10.87 -11.72
C GLN A 119 12.21 11.74 -10.51
N LYS A 120 11.23 12.51 -10.02
CA LYS A 120 11.40 13.41 -8.87
C LYS A 120 10.24 13.28 -7.91
N ALA A 121 10.54 13.44 -6.62
CA ALA A 121 9.53 13.44 -5.57
C ALA A 121 8.83 14.81 -5.44
N ASP A 122 9.55 15.88 -5.77
CA ASP A 122 9.10 17.26 -5.70
C ASP A 122 8.74 17.75 -7.12
N TYR A 123 7.44 17.78 -7.41
CA TYR A 123 6.85 18.24 -8.67
C TYR A 123 5.50 18.90 -8.39
N ALA A 124 5.00 19.70 -9.33
CA ALA A 124 3.68 20.31 -9.24
C ALA A 124 2.60 19.20 -9.22
N TRP A 125 2.25 18.73 -8.03
CA TRP A 125 1.36 17.58 -7.89
C TRP A 125 -0.01 17.85 -8.52
N HIS A 126 -0.49 19.09 -8.57
CA HIS A 126 -1.83 19.44 -9.05
C HIS A 126 -2.08 19.30 -10.56
N GLU A 127 -1.05 19.07 -11.38
CA GLU A 127 -1.20 18.91 -12.83
C GLU A 127 -0.97 17.45 -13.29
N GLY A 128 -1.98 16.83 -13.91
CA GLY A 128 -1.84 15.56 -14.63
C GLY A 128 -2.00 14.28 -13.81
N HIS A 129 -2.80 14.29 -12.75
CA HIS A 129 -3.12 13.09 -11.97
C HIS A 129 -3.81 12.01 -12.80
N ARG A 130 -3.35 10.76 -12.66
CA ARG A 130 -4.13 9.59 -13.03
C ARG A 130 -4.76 9.06 -11.73
N LEU A 131 -6.08 9.17 -11.61
CA LEU A 131 -6.85 8.59 -10.51
C LEU A 131 -7.33 7.19 -10.95
N PRO A 132 -6.61 6.11 -10.63
CA PRO A 132 -7.22 4.79 -10.67
C PRO A 132 -8.36 4.76 -9.64
N ALA A 133 -9.59 4.82 -10.12
CA ALA A 133 -10.76 4.51 -9.30
C ALA A 133 -10.77 3.00 -9.05
N VAL A 134 -10.69 2.59 -7.79
CA VAL A 134 -11.03 1.22 -7.39
C VAL A 134 -12.56 1.13 -7.41
N PRO A 135 -13.17 0.23 -8.21
CA PRO A 135 -14.63 0.09 -8.24
C PRO A 135 -15.17 -0.33 -6.85
N PRO A 136 -16.44 0.03 -6.54
CA PRO A 136 -17.05 -0.23 -5.24
C PRO A 136 -17.21 -1.72 -4.92
#